data_AF-A0A1H8N8E3-F1
#
_entry.id   AF-A0A1H8N8E3-F1
#
_cell.length_a   1.000
_cell.length_b   1.000
_cell.length_c   1.000
_cell.angle_alpha   90.00
_cell.angle_beta   90.00
_cell.angle_gamma   90.00
#
_symmetry.space_group_name_H-M   'P 1'
#
loop_
_entity.id
_entity.type
_entity.pdbx_description
1 polymer ?
#
loop_
_entity_poly.entity_id
_entity_poly.type
_entity_poly.pdbx_seq_one_letter_code
_entity_poly.pdbx_strand_id
1 'polypeptide(L)' 'MLKQLCNLLIVHVYDDEDFKEEVALLYSLTSQYYLKIPSRHILETKKIKGKRFVISLKDAFFIQSHEVKKRMNDIRRRE' A
#
# COMPACT_ATOMS: atom_id res chain seq x y z
N MET A 1 11.50 1.17 10.50
CA MET A 1 10.11 1.21 9.98
C MET A 1 9.89 2.53 9.28
N LEU A 2 9.67 2.51 7.97
CA LEU A 2 9.42 3.69 7.15
C LEU A 2 7.91 3.96 7.13
N LYS A 3 7.49 5.15 7.58
CA LYS A 3 6.10 5.61 7.51
C LYS A 3 5.92 6.48 6.27
N GLN A 4 4.97 6.14 5.41
CA GLN A 4 4.60 6.96 4.27
C GLN A 4 3.19 7.52 4.47
N LEU A 5 3.03 8.84 4.34
CA LEU A 5 1.73 9.49 4.32
C LEU A 5 1.12 9.38 2.92
N CYS A 6 -0.18 9.13 2.86
CA CYS A 6 -0.89 9.00 1.59
C CYS A 6 -2.37 9.39 1.75
N ASN A 7 -3.13 9.34 0.66
CA ASN A 7 -4.57 9.51 0.68
C ASN A 7 -5.19 8.59 -0.36
N LEU A 8 -5.34 7.31 0.00
CA LEU A 8 -5.78 6.27 -0.92
C LEU A 8 -7.11 5.71 -0.45
N LEU A 9 -8.07 5.58 -1.36
CA LEU A 9 -9.37 5.00 -1.05
C LEU A 9 -9.24 3.48 -0.99
N ILE A 10 -9.71 2.86 0.10
CA ILE A 10 -9.87 1.40 0.15
C ILE A 10 -11.12 1.06 -0.66
N VAL A 11 -10.92 0.35 -1.77
CA VAL A 11 -12.00 -0.09 -2.67
C VAL A 11 -12.52 -1.44 -2.23
N HIS A 12 -11.60 -2.37 -1.97
CA HIS A 12 -11.92 -3.73 -1.58
C HIS A 12 -10.81 -4.32 -0.70
N VAL A 13 -11.17 -5.25 0.18
CA VAL A 13 -10.25 -6.03 1.00
C VAL A 13 -10.67 -7.49 0.88
N TYR A 14 -9.72 -8.37 0.58
CA TYR A 14 -9.97 -9.77 0.28
C TYR A 14 -8.71 -10.61 0.52
N ASP A 15 -8.89 -11.91 0.70
CA ASP A 15 -7.77 -12.87 0.72
C ASP A 15 -7.30 -13.15 -0.71
N ASP A 16 -6.00 -12.99 -0.95
CA ASP A 16 -5.39 -13.15 -2.27
C ASP A 16 -4.47 -14.38 -2.29
N GLU A 17 -4.71 -15.29 -3.24
CA GLU A 17 -3.97 -16.55 -3.33
C GLU A 17 -2.51 -16.37 -3.75
N ASP A 18 -2.19 -15.33 -4.53
CA ASP A 18 -0.81 -15.06 -4.97
C ASP A 18 0.04 -14.56 -3.81
N PHE A 19 -0.53 -13.66 -3.01
CA PHE A 19 0.14 -13.11 -1.83
C PHE A 19 0.04 -14.07 -0.62
N LYS A 20 -0.92 -14.99 -0.61
CA LYS A 20 -1.25 -15.90 0.50
C LYS A 20 -1.56 -15.15 1.80
N GLU A 21 -2.14 -13.97 1.68
CA GLU A 21 -2.54 -13.11 2.79
C GLU A 21 -3.68 -12.17 2.38
N GLU A 22 -4.29 -11.49 3.36
CA GLU A 22 -5.30 -10.45 3.12
C GLU A 22 -4.65 -9.24 2.43
N VAL A 23 -5.23 -8.80 1.32
CA VAL A 23 -4.79 -7.63 0.56
C VAL A 23 -5.89 -6.57 0.50
N ALA A 24 -5.47 -5.32 0.37
CA ALA A 24 -6.33 -4.19 0.08
C ALA A 24 -6.08 -3.70 -1.34
N LEU A 25 -7.16 -3.54 -2.10
CA LEU A 25 -7.17 -2.79 -3.35
C LEU A 25 -7.43 -1.32 -3.02
N LEU A 26 -6.40 -0.51 -3.24
CA LEU A 26 -6.38 0.91 -2.98
C LEU A 26 -6.53 1.69 -4.28
N TYR A 27 -7.24 2.81 -4.26
CA TYR A 27 -7.38 3.72 -5.40
C TYR A 27 -6.83 5.10 -5.06
N SER A 28 -5.92 5.59 -5.90
CA SER A 28 -5.37 6.94 -5.82
C SER A 28 -6.26 7.91 -6.59
N LEU A 29 -6.93 8.83 -5.88
CA LEU A 29 -7.76 9.86 -6.52
C LEU A 29 -6.92 10.84 -7.36
N THR A 30 -5.66 11.07 -6.98
CA THR A 30 -4.78 12.04 -7.65
C THR A 30 -4.24 11.48 -8.95
N SER A 31 -3.78 10.23 -8.95
CA SER A 31 -3.15 9.61 -10.11
C SER A 31 -4.09 8.70 -10.92
N GLN A 32 -5.29 8.43 -10.40
CA GLN A 32 -6.30 7.55 -11.00
C GLN A 32 -5.83 6.10 -11.22
N TYR A 33 -4.87 5.65 -10.40
CA TYR A 33 -4.37 4.28 -10.43
C TYR A 33 -4.87 3.46 -9.25
N TYR A 34 -5.01 2.15 -9.50
CA TYR A 34 -5.23 1.15 -8.48
C TYR A 34 -3.91 0.54 -8.02
N LEU A 35 -3.85 0.19 -6.74
CA LEU A 35 -2.71 -0.45 -6.10
C LEU A 35 -3.21 -1.61 -5.23
N LYS A 36 -2.66 -2.80 -5.45
CA LYS A 36 -2.87 -3.95 -4.58
C LYS A 36 -1.72 -4.03 -3.58
N ILE A 37 -2.01 -4.03 -2.28
CA ILE A 37 -1.01 -4.21 -1.22
C ILE A 37 -1.51 -5.20 -0.15
N PRO A 38 -0.63 -5.93 0.54
CA PRO A 38 -1.01 -6.63 1.76
C PRO A 38 -1.55 -5.67 2.83
N SER A 39 -2.65 -6.04 3.47
CA SER A 39 -3.35 -5.19 4.44
C SER A 39 -2.48 -4.88 5.67
N ARG A 40 -1.53 -5.77 6.03
CA ARG A 40 -0.54 -5.55 7.10
C ARG A 40 0.35 -4.31 6.91
N HIS A 41 0.43 -3.77 5.70
CA HIS A 41 1.17 -2.52 5.42
C HIS A 41 0.32 -1.27 5.67
N ILE A 42 -0.98 -1.41 5.97
CA ILE A 42 -1.85 -0.29 6.34
C ILE A 42 -1.64 0.06 7.81
N LEU A 43 -1.11 1.25 8.08
CA LEU A 43 -0.90 1.74 9.45
C LEU A 43 -2.14 2.45 9.98
N GLU A 44 -2.70 3.34 9.18
CA GLU A 44 -3.71 4.27 9.65
C GLU A 44 -4.75 4.52 8.58
N THR A 45 -6.02 4.46 8.99
CA THR A 45 -7.15 4.72 8.12
C THR A 45 -8.08 5.77 8.72
N LYS A 46 -8.81 6.48 7.86
CA LYS A 46 -9.79 7.49 8.23
C LYS A 46 -11.07 7.28 7.45
N LYS A 47 -12.22 7.34 8.12
CA LYS A 47 -13.54 7.29 7.48
C LYS A 47 -13.97 8.71 7.10
N ILE A 48 -14.25 8.95 5.82
CA ILE A 48 -14.71 10.23 5.29
C ILE A 48 -15.93 9.96 4.41
N LYS A 49 -17.10 10.53 4.76
CA LYS A 49 -18.36 10.39 4.00
C LYS A 49 -18.70 8.92 3.67
N GLY A 50 -18.56 8.04 4.67
CA GLY A 50 -18.83 6.60 4.52
C GLY A 50 -17.69 5.79 3.89
N LYS A 51 -16.73 6.42 3.22
CA LYS A 51 -15.59 5.75 2.57
C LYS A 51 -14.38 5.68 3.50
N ARG A 52 -13.59 4.60 3.41
CA ARG A 52 -12.37 4.40 4.22
C ARG A 52 -11.15 4.75 3.39
N PHE A 53 -10.35 5.69 3.90
CA PHE A 53 -9.11 6.14 3.28
C PHE A 53 -7.93 5.64 4.09
N VAL A 54 -6.88 5.17 3.43
CA VAL A 54 -5.58 4.98 4.02
C VAL A 54 -4.87 6.33 4.05
N ILE A 55 -4.49 6.76 5.25
CA ILE A 55 -3.75 8.00 5.46
C ILE A 55 -2.27 7.75 5.76
N SER A 56 -1.92 6.52 6.16
CA SER A 56 -0.53 6.11 6.27
C SER A 56 -0.30 4.63 6.03
N LEU A 57 0.84 4.33 5.41
CA LEU A 57 1.36 2.99 5.15
C LEU A 57 2.71 2.76 5.84
N LYS A 58 2.97 1.51 6.22
CA LYS A 58 4.24 1.00 6.76
C LYS A 58 4.99 0.24 5.68
N ASP A 59 6.26 0.60 5.50
CA ASP A 59 7.21 -0.14 4.66
C ASP A 59 6.65 -0.44 3.25
N ALA A 60 5.72 0.40 2.78
CA ALA A 60 5.10 0.29 1.48
C ALA A 60 5.85 1.21 0.53
N PHE A 61 6.58 0.61 -0.40
CA PHE A 61 7.35 1.38 -1.37
C PHE A 61 6.53 1.56 -2.64
N PHE A 62 6.15 2.81 -2.94
CA PHE A 62 5.76 3.19 -4.30
C PHE A 62 7.03 3.28 -5.12
N ILE A 63 7.41 2.16 -5.74
CA ILE A 63 8.58 2.13 -6.61
C ILE A 63 8.04 2.04 -8.04
N GLN A 64 8.43 2.98 -8.90
CA GLN A 64 8.22 2.83 -10.33
C GLN A 64 8.81 1.49 -10.75
N SER A 65 8.10 0.71 -11.57
CA SER A 65 8.39 -0.71 -11.83
C SER A 65 9.86 -1.01 -12.14
N HIS A 66 10.56 -0.09 -12.81
CA HIS A 66 11.97 -0.22 -13.18
C HIS A 66 12.96 -0.08 -12.00
N GLU A 67 12.58 0.55 -10.88
CA GLU A 67 13.45 0.73 -9.72
C GLU A 67 13.21 -0.30 -8.60
N VAL A 68 12.17 -1.14 -8.73
CA VAL A 68 11.72 -2.08 -7.67
C VAL A 68 12.85 -2.98 -7.21
N LYS A 69 13.58 -3.59 -8.15
CA LYS A 69 14.69 -4.51 -7.85
C LYS A 69 15.82 -3.81 -7.06
N LYS A 70 16.12 -2.55 -7.39
CA LYS A 70 17.21 -1.81 -6.75
C LYS A 70 16.86 -1.49 -5.29
N ARG A 71 15.68 -0.92 -5.05
CA ARG A 71 15.21 -0.57 -3.70
C ARG A 71 14.94 -1.80 -2.82
N MET A 72 14.42 -2.90 -3.38
CA MET A 72 14.28 -4.16 -2.63
C MET A 72 15.63 -4.70 -2.15
N ASN A 73 16.67 -4.62 -2.98
CA ASN A 73 18.01 -5.02 -2.60
C ASN A 73 18.62 -4.10 -1.54
N ASP A 74 18.33 -2.79 -1.60
CA ASP A 74 18.81 -1.83 -0.61
C ASP A 74 18.17 -2.06 0.77
N ILE A 75 16.90 -2.48 0.84
CA ILE A 75 16.22 -2.82 2.10
C ILE A 75 16.82 -4.09 2.71
N ARG A 76 16.99 -5.15 1.90
CA ARG A 76 17.61 -6.41 2.34
C ARG A 76 19.05 -6.27 2.84
N ARG A 77 19.74 -5.20 2.48
CA ARG A 77 21.10 -4.89 2.95
C ARG A 77 21.13 -4.10 4.26
N ARG A 78 20.00 -3.52 4.67
CA ARG A 78 19.87 -2.72 5.90
C ARG A 78 19.25 -3.51 7.06
N GLU A 79 18.72 -4.69 6.78
CA GLU A 79 18.31 -5.72 7.74
C GLU A 79 19.41 -6.79 7.85
#